data_AF-A0A293LKD1-F1
#
_entry.id   AF-A0A293LKD1-F1
#
_cell.length_a   1.000
_cell.length_b   1.000
_cell.length_c   1.000
_cell.angle_alpha   90.00
_cell.angle_beta   90.00
_cell.angle_gamma   90.00
#
_symmetry.space_group_name_H-M   'P 1'
#
loop_
_entity.id
_entity.type
_entity.pdbx_description
1 polymer ?
#
loop_
_entity_poly.entity_id
_entity_poly.type
_entity_poly.pdbx_seq_one_letter_code
_entity_poly.pdbx_strand_id
1 'polypeptide(L)'
;MREGTVHCVTWKGRFAAFATDMTTVVYDMQKRDITSKIKRSHDPTLSSDLYRCTLSWQDDRTLLIGWADTAKVCKVKQYEGAARPPPGCLSDYYVEIVSMFTTEFFISGLAPLGTDAMAALTLLKDHEEHTGGFRPELRVLEPLPDDYIDQSSDILTVRGFASYRCADYRLESLPEDGLFFIVSPKDVIVAKPRDEDDHVEWLLEHEKFEEALAAANSSRILRRHTLRVCTQYCAGQRLLVLQSVLWISHNQLCGSLLFDLYNPSRV
;
A
#
# COMPACT_ATOMS: atom_id res chain seq x y z
N MET A 1 13.74 -14.73 28.60
CA MET A 1 13.93 -13.69 27.56
C MET A 1 12.95 -12.56 27.86
N ARG A 2 13.40 -11.30 27.91
CA ARG A 2 12.49 -10.16 28.08
C ARG A 2 11.81 -9.88 26.73
N GLU A 3 10.50 -9.61 26.71
CA GLU A 3 9.74 -9.38 25.47
C GLU A 3 10.18 -8.11 24.72
N GLY A 4 10.81 -7.15 25.41
CA GLY A 4 11.39 -5.95 24.81
C GLY A 4 10.50 -4.71 24.90
N THR A 5 10.83 -3.69 24.11
CA THR A 5 10.06 -2.42 24.04
C THR A 5 8.80 -2.60 23.20
N VAL A 6 7.72 -1.89 23.52
CA VAL A 6 6.52 -1.83 22.68
C VAL A 6 6.72 -0.77 21.59
N HIS A 7 6.65 -1.16 20.32
CA HIS A 7 6.91 -0.30 19.16
C HIS A 7 5.68 0.39 18.60
N CYS A 8 4.54 -0.30 18.64
CA CYS A 8 3.28 0.20 18.11
C CYS A 8 2.10 -0.47 18.80
N VAL A 9 0.97 0.25 18.81
CA VAL A 9 -0.32 -0.21 19.29
C VAL A 9 -1.40 0.33 18.37
N THR A 10 -2.38 -0.50 18.04
CA THR A 10 -3.54 -0.14 17.22
C THR A 10 -4.77 -0.87 17.75
N TRP A 11 -5.96 -0.33 17.49
CA TRP A 11 -7.21 -0.91 17.95
C TRP A 11 -8.29 -0.77 16.88
N LYS A 12 -9.17 -1.77 16.80
CA LYS A 12 -10.37 -1.74 15.96
C LYS A 12 -11.44 -2.62 16.59
N GLY A 13 -12.64 -2.06 16.73
CA GLY A 13 -13.78 -2.76 17.33
C GLY A 13 -13.45 -3.32 18.72
N ARG A 14 -13.50 -4.66 18.85
CA ARG A 14 -13.27 -5.40 20.11
C ARG A 14 -11.79 -5.66 20.42
N PHE A 15 -10.91 -5.58 19.43
CA PHE A 15 -9.55 -6.05 19.55
C PHE A 15 -8.54 -4.90 19.55
N ALA A 16 -7.52 -5.05 20.39
CA ALA A 16 -6.31 -4.25 20.33
C ALA A 16 -5.17 -5.16 19.86
N ALA A 17 -4.23 -4.61 19.10
CA ALA A 17 -3.00 -5.26 18.73
C ALA A 17 -1.81 -4.37 19.07
N PHE A 18 -0.73 -4.96 19.56
CA PHE A 18 0.51 -4.24 19.81
C PHE A 18 1.71 -5.13 19.49
N ALA A 19 2.83 -4.51 19.13
CA ALA A 19 4.07 -5.21 18.82
C ALA A 19 5.19 -4.87 19.79
N THR A 20 5.93 -5.90 20.21
CA THR A 20 7.15 -5.81 21.01
C THR A 20 8.38 -6.05 20.13
N ASP A 21 9.58 -6.18 20.71
CA ASP A 21 10.79 -6.60 19.97
C ASP A 21 10.67 -8.03 19.40
N MET A 22 9.80 -8.86 19.99
CA MET A 22 9.78 -10.31 19.75
C MET A 22 8.44 -10.84 19.23
N THR A 23 7.33 -10.16 19.51
CA THR A 23 5.99 -10.66 19.22
C THR A 23 5.00 -9.55 18.87
N THR A 24 4.03 -9.89 18.03
CA THR A 24 2.77 -9.16 17.92
C THR A 24 1.73 -9.86 18.78
N VAL A 25 1.03 -9.10 19.62
CA VAL A 25 0.01 -9.61 20.54
C VAL A 25 -1.34 -9.06 20.13
N VAL A 26 -2.35 -9.94 20.04
CA VAL A 26 -3.75 -9.55 19.88
C VAL A 26 -4.46 -9.76 21.21
N TYR A 27 -5.17 -8.73 21.66
CA TYR A 27 -5.83 -8.65 22.95
C TYR A 27 -7.34 -8.44 22.79
N ASP A 28 -8.13 -9.27 23.47
CA ASP A 28 -9.57 -9.14 23.54
C ASP A 28 -9.95 -8.18 24.65
N MET A 29 -10.44 -6.99 24.29
CA MET A 29 -10.79 -5.95 25.27
C MET A 29 -12.03 -6.29 26.10
N GLN A 30 -12.93 -7.16 25.61
CA GLN A 30 -14.13 -7.55 26.35
C GLN A 30 -13.81 -8.62 27.40
N LYS A 31 -13.01 -9.63 27.02
CA LYS A 31 -12.59 -10.70 27.95
C LYS A 31 -11.40 -10.31 28.81
N ARG A 32 -10.74 -9.20 28.44
CA ARG A 32 -9.54 -8.66 29.08
C ARG A 32 -8.39 -9.66 29.10
N ASP A 33 -8.24 -10.41 28.01
CA ASP A 33 -7.27 -11.49 27.90
C ASP A 33 -6.57 -11.50 26.53
N ILE A 34 -5.40 -12.14 26.47
CA ILE A 34 -4.63 -12.30 25.24
C ILE A 34 -5.31 -13.34 24.35
N THR A 35 -5.72 -12.93 23.16
CA THR A 35 -6.25 -13.80 22.11
C THR A 35 -5.14 -14.67 21.52
N SER A 36 -4.01 -14.06 21.13
CA SER A 36 -2.88 -14.78 20.52
C SER A 36 -1.58 -13.98 20.59
N LYS A 37 -0.44 -14.69 20.58
CA LYS A 37 0.90 -14.12 20.41
C LYS A 37 1.52 -14.66 19.13
N ILE A 38 1.78 -13.78 18.18
CA ILE A 38 2.40 -14.08 16.89
C ILE A 38 3.89 -13.77 17.01
N LYS A 39 4.75 -14.77 16.79
CA LYS A 39 6.19 -14.56 16.87
C LYS A 39 6.71 -13.75 15.68
N ARG A 40 7.72 -12.93 15.96
CA ARG A 40 8.60 -12.34 14.96
C ARG A 40 9.15 -13.45 14.06
N SER A 41 9.13 -13.22 12.75
CA SER A 41 9.49 -14.22 11.73
C SER A 41 10.48 -13.76 10.67
N HIS A 42 10.85 -12.48 10.65
CA HIS A 42 11.92 -11.99 9.77
C HIS A 42 13.30 -12.29 10.36
N ASP A 43 14.35 -12.05 9.57
CA ASP A 43 15.74 -12.29 9.95
C ASP A 43 16.06 -11.69 11.36
N PRO A 44 16.52 -12.51 12.32
CA PRO A 44 16.91 -12.06 13.66
C PRO A 44 18.01 -10.98 13.68
N THR A 45 18.82 -10.89 12.62
CA THR A 45 19.92 -9.90 12.52
C THR A 45 19.41 -8.47 12.30
N LEU A 46 18.21 -8.32 11.74
CA LEU A 46 17.60 -7.01 11.50
C LEU A 46 17.08 -6.43 12.82
N SER A 47 17.56 -5.26 13.24
CA SER A 47 17.11 -4.65 14.50
C SER A 47 15.67 -4.15 14.40
N SER A 48 14.83 -4.46 15.40
CA SER A 48 13.45 -3.98 15.47
C SER A 48 13.34 -2.46 15.62
N ASP A 49 14.39 -1.78 16.11
CA ASP A 49 14.44 -0.32 16.18
C ASP A 49 14.53 0.34 14.80
N LEU A 50 15.24 -0.32 13.87
CA LEU A 50 15.46 0.14 12.50
C LEU A 50 14.38 -0.35 11.54
N TYR A 51 13.86 -1.56 11.79
CA TYR A 51 12.85 -2.24 11.00
C TYR A 51 11.66 -2.56 11.89
N ARG A 52 10.86 -1.53 12.17
CA ARG A 52 9.76 -1.60 13.13
C ARG A 52 8.61 -2.45 12.60
N CYS A 53 7.86 -3.03 13.53
CA CYS A 53 6.58 -3.64 13.22
C CYS A 53 5.54 -2.55 12.94
N THR A 54 4.70 -2.79 11.95
CA THR A 54 3.60 -1.94 11.51
C THR A 54 2.32 -2.77 11.56
N LEU A 55 1.27 -2.18 12.11
CA LEU A 55 0.00 -2.87 12.37
C LEU A 55 -1.13 -2.02 11.80
N SER A 56 -1.95 -2.61 10.94
CA SER A 56 -3.12 -1.93 10.38
C SER A 56 -4.31 -2.87 10.34
N TRP A 57 -5.45 -2.42 10.86
CA TRP A 57 -6.70 -3.17 10.77
C TRP A 57 -7.37 -2.91 9.43
N GLN A 58 -7.64 -3.98 8.68
CA GLN A 58 -8.44 -3.92 7.45
C GLN A 58 -9.93 -3.85 7.79
N ASP A 59 -10.35 -4.60 8.80
CA ASP A 59 -11.71 -4.62 9.35
C ASP A 59 -11.66 -5.01 10.84
N ASP A 60 -12.83 -5.24 11.47
CA ASP A 60 -12.92 -5.58 12.90
C ASP A 60 -12.29 -6.94 13.28
N ARG A 61 -11.89 -7.75 12.30
CA ARG A 61 -11.36 -9.11 12.46
C ARG A 61 -10.11 -9.39 11.62
N THR A 62 -9.71 -8.51 10.71
CA THR A 62 -8.53 -8.72 9.85
C THR A 62 -7.44 -7.71 10.18
N LEU A 63 -6.31 -8.22 10.65
CA LEU A 63 -5.11 -7.46 11.00
C LEU A 63 -4.01 -7.71 9.98
N LEU A 64 -3.47 -6.63 9.41
CA LEU A 64 -2.26 -6.63 8.60
C LEU A 64 -1.06 -6.37 9.51
N ILE A 65 -0.02 -7.18 9.35
CA ILE A 65 1.24 -7.06 10.10
C ILE A 65 2.38 -6.98 9.09
N GLY A 66 3.07 -5.84 9.05
CA GLY A 66 4.29 -5.67 8.26
C GLY A 66 5.48 -5.50 9.20
N TRP A 67 6.52 -6.30 9.05
CA TRP A 67 7.70 -6.24 9.91
C TRP A 67 8.97 -6.57 9.15
N ALA A 68 9.86 -5.58 9.04
CA ALA A 68 11.05 -5.66 8.20
C ALA A 68 10.65 -6.05 6.78
N ASP A 69 11.08 -7.21 6.30
CA ASP A 69 10.78 -7.73 4.98
C ASP A 69 9.71 -8.82 4.98
N THR A 70 8.88 -8.90 6.03
CA THR A 70 7.79 -9.88 6.11
C THR A 70 6.45 -9.20 6.26
N ALA A 71 5.43 -9.74 5.60
CA ALA A 71 4.05 -9.33 5.76
C ALA A 71 3.18 -10.54 6.14
N LYS A 72 2.11 -10.28 6.91
CA LYS A 72 1.12 -11.27 7.31
C LYS A 72 -0.27 -10.68 7.27
N VAL A 73 -1.22 -11.50 6.83
CA VAL A 73 -2.66 -11.24 6.97
C VAL A 73 -3.20 -12.19 8.03
N CYS A 74 -3.76 -11.62 9.09
CA CYS A 74 -4.21 -12.35 10.27
C CYS A 74 -5.70 -12.16 10.49
N LYS A 75 -6.46 -13.26 10.55
CA LYS A 75 -7.91 -13.25 10.84
C LYS A 75 -8.19 -13.68 12.27
N VAL A 76 -8.95 -12.88 13.00
CA VAL A 76 -9.44 -13.17 14.35
C VAL A 76 -10.72 -14.00 14.24
N LYS A 77 -10.59 -15.31 14.45
CA LYS A 77 -11.67 -16.28 14.32
C LYS A 77 -12.15 -16.76 15.68
N GLN A 78 -13.44 -17.06 15.78
CA GLN A 78 -14.00 -17.65 16.99
C GLN A 78 -13.65 -19.14 17.04
N TYR A 79 -13.47 -19.68 18.24
CA TYR A 79 -13.46 -21.13 18.40
C TYR A 79 -14.84 -21.69 18.06
N GLU A 80 -14.89 -22.57 17.05
CA GLU A 80 -16.12 -23.25 16.61
C GLU A 80 -15.99 -24.78 16.74
N GLY A 81 -17.12 -25.45 17.01
CA GLY A 81 -17.20 -26.91 17.07
C GLY A 81 -16.43 -27.53 18.25
N ALA A 82 -15.54 -28.48 17.95
CA ALA A 82 -14.75 -29.19 18.95
C ALA A 82 -13.51 -28.40 19.42
N ALA A 83 -13.12 -27.35 18.69
CA ALA A 83 -12.01 -26.49 19.07
C ALA A 83 -12.42 -25.65 20.30
N ARG A 84 -11.58 -25.66 21.33
CA ARG A 84 -11.80 -24.90 22.57
C ARG A 84 -10.60 -24.01 22.85
N PRO A 85 -10.82 -22.87 23.55
CA PRO A 85 -9.72 -22.08 24.07
C PRO A 85 -8.75 -22.95 24.88
N PRO A 86 -7.43 -22.68 24.81
CA PRO A 86 -6.45 -23.31 25.68
C PRO A 86 -6.83 -23.15 27.16
N PRO A 87 -6.47 -24.11 28.03
CA PRO A 87 -6.73 -23.99 29.47
C PRO A 87 -6.17 -22.67 30.03
N GLY A 88 -7.03 -21.89 30.69
CA GLY A 88 -6.66 -20.59 31.26
C GLY A 88 -6.82 -19.39 30.31
N CYS A 89 -7.15 -19.61 29.03
CA CYS A 89 -7.51 -18.54 28.09
C CYS A 89 -9.02 -18.23 28.20
N LEU A 90 -9.35 -16.97 28.44
CA LEU A 90 -10.71 -16.45 28.54
C LEU A 90 -11.26 -15.93 27.21
N SER A 91 -10.37 -15.72 26.23
CA SER A 91 -10.74 -15.31 24.87
C SER A 91 -11.44 -16.46 24.13
N ASP A 92 -12.63 -16.19 23.60
CA ASP A 92 -13.36 -17.11 22.72
C ASP A 92 -12.83 -17.07 21.27
N TYR A 93 -11.76 -16.30 21.04
CA TYR A 93 -11.13 -16.08 19.73
C TYR A 93 -9.69 -16.58 19.70
N TYR A 94 -9.22 -16.90 18.50
CA TYR A 94 -7.83 -17.14 18.15
C TYR A 94 -7.47 -16.37 16.88
N VAL A 95 -6.17 -16.21 16.63
CA VAL A 95 -5.68 -15.61 15.39
C VAL A 95 -5.19 -16.69 14.44
N GLU A 96 -5.74 -16.71 13.22
CA GLU A 96 -5.29 -17.51 12.10
C GLU A 96 -4.47 -16.65 11.14
N ILE A 97 -3.24 -17.05 10.84
CA ILE A 97 -2.43 -16.43 9.79
C ILE A 97 -2.89 -17.04 8.47
N VAL A 98 -3.59 -16.27 7.64
CA VAL A 98 -4.16 -16.74 6.36
C VAL A 98 -3.24 -16.48 5.17
N SER A 99 -2.29 -15.56 5.33
CA SER A 99 -1.23 -15.27 4.37
C SER A 99 0.01 -14.83 5.13
N MET A 100 1.17 -15.30 4.71
CA MET A 100 2.47 -14.89 5.21
C MET A 100 3.51 -15.00 4.11
N PHE A 101 4.23 -13.91 3.83
CA PHE A 101 5.23 -13.87 2.78
C PHE A 101 6.42 -12.97 3.16
N THR A 102 7.54 -13.21 2.49
CA THR A 102 8.76 -12.40 2.58
C THR A 102 8.91 -11.60 1.28
N THR A 103 9.35 -10.36 1.38
CA THR A 103 9.44 -9.42 0.25
C THR A 103 10.88 -9.09 -0.10
N GLU A 104 11.12 -8.66 -1.34
CA GLU A 104 12.46 -8.19 -1.80
C GLU A 104 12.80 -6.77 -1.30
N PHE A 105 11.89 -6.14 -0.56
CA PHE A 105 12.00 -4.80 0.03
C PHE A 105 11.70 -4.83 1.53
N PHE A 106 12.05 -3.76 2.23
CA PHE A 106 11.61 -3.52 3.60
C PHE A 106 10.26 -2.79 3.61
N ILE A 107 9.41 -3.14 4.56
CA ILE A 107 8.08 -2.58 4.79
C ILE A 107 8.17 -1.57 5.94
N SER A 108 7.82 -0.32 5.65
CA SER A 108 7.76 0.78 6.61
C SER A 108 6.32 1.15 6.99
N GLY A 109 5.34 0.57 6.32
CA GLY A 109 3.93 0.69 6.66
C GLY A 109 3.05 -0.16 5.76
N LEU A 110 1.92 -0.65 6.29
CA LEU A 110 0.87 -1.33 5.54
C LEU A 110 -0.46 -0.64 5.82
N ALA A 111 -1.31 -0.57 4.82
CA ALA A 111 -2.68 -0.08 4.95
C ALA A 111 -3.63 -0.88 4.06
N PRO A 112 -4.88 -1.11 4.49
CA PRO A 112 -5.86 -1.81 3.68
C PRO A 112 -6.20 -1.04 2.40
N LEU A 113 -6.31 -1.76 1.29
CA LEU A 113 -6.80 -1.24 0.01
C LEU A 113 -7.86 -2.19 -0.55
N GLY A 114 -9.12 -1.94 -0.18
CA GLY A 114 -10.22 -2.85 -0.53
C GLY A 114 -10.17 -4.16 0.26
N THR A 115 -10.68 -5.24 -0.35
CA THR A 115 -10.80 -6.56 0.27
C THR A 115 -9.59 -7.45 0.03
N ASP A 116 -9.01 -7.37 -1.16
CA ASP A 116 -8.04 -8.36 -1.66
C ASP A 116 -6.65 -7.75 -1.89
N ALA A 117 -6.46 -6.46 -1.61
CA ALA A 117 -5.17 -5.79 -1.77
C ALA A 117 -4.80 -4.94 -0.54
N MET A 118 -3.53 -4.57 -0.48
CA MET A 118 -2.99 -3.66 0.53
C MET A 118 -2.02 -2.67 -0.10
N ALA A 119 -2.01 -1.45 0.42
CA ALA A 119 -0.96 -0.49 0.15
C ALA A 119 0.22 -0.78 1.09
N ALA A 120 1.42 -0.86 0.52
CA ALA A 120 2.66 -1.06 1.25
C ALA A 120 3.61 0.10 0.98
N LEU A 121 4.05 0.78 2.04
CA LEU A 121 5.13 1.75 1.96
C LEU A 121 6.45 1.01 2.15
N THR A 122 7.30 1.04 1.13
CA THR A 122 8.47 0.17 1.06
C THR A 122 9.75 0.94 0.79
N LEU A 123 10.88 0.39 1.22
CA LEU A 123 12.21 0.81 0.83
C LEU A 123 12.96 -0.40 0.28
N LEU A 124 13.70 -0.22 -0.80
CA LEU A 124 14.54 -1.28 -1.37
C LEU A 124 15.57 -1.78 -0.34
N LYS A 125 15.84 -3.09 -0.38
CA LYS A 125 16.98 -3.67 0.33
C LYS A 125 18.26 -3.20 -0.37
N ASP A 126 19.26 -2.86 0.42
CA ASP A 126 20.53 -2.32 -0.08
C ASP A 126 21.26 -3.42 -0.89
N HIS A 127 21.18 -3.37 -2.22
CA HIS A 127 21.84 -4.36 -3.08
C HIS A 127 23.22 -3.89 -3.56
N GLU A 128 23.50 -2.58 -3.66
CA GLU A 128 24.81 -2.02 -4.03
C GLU A 128 24.94 -0.57 -3.50
N GLU A 129 26.17 -0.11 -3.23
CA GLU A 129 26.55 1.19 -2.66
C GLU A 129 25.89 2.41 -3.34
N HIS A 130 24.63 2.68 -3.05
CA HIS A 130 23.91 3.83 -3.58
C HIS A 130 24.24 5.07 -2.76
N THR A 131 25.15 5.88 -3.30
CA THR A 131 25.52 7.21 -2.79
C THR A 131 24.38 8.21 -3.03
N GLY A 132 23.26 8.03 -2.32
CA GLY A 132 22.09 8.88 -2.49
C GLY A 132 20.88 8.52 -1.64
N GLY A 133 20.92 7.39 -0.93
CA GLY A 133 19.80 6.85 -0.17
C GLY A 133 18.63 6.40 -1.06
N PHE A 134 17.75 5.57 -0.51
CA PHE A 134 16.63 5.00 -1.26
C PHE A 134 15.38 5.85 -1.09
N ARG A 135 14.74 6.18 -2.22
CA ARG A 135 13.41 6.79 -2.18
C ARG A 135 12.41 5.73 -1.75
N PRO A 136 11.46 6.06 -0.86
CA PRO A 136 10.40 5.14 -0.52
C PRO A 136 9.46 4.98 -1.72
N GLU A 137 8.90 3.79 -1.85
CA GLU A 137 7.93 3.45 -2.89
C GLU A 137 6.59 3.11 -2.22
N LEU A 138 5.49 3.56 -2.81
CA LEU A 138 4.16 3.08 -2.45
C LEU A 138 3.79 1.97 -3.42
N ARG A 139 3.57 0.76 -2.92
CA ARG A 139 3.22 -0.41 -3.71
C ARG A 139 1.82 -0.91 -3.41
N VAL A 140 1.16 -1.48 -4.40
CA VAL A 140 -0.10 -2.23 -4.22
C VAL A 140 0.22 -3.71 -4.30
N LEU A 141 0.00 -4.40 -3.18
CA LEU A 141 0.29 -5.82 -3.04
C LEU A 141 -1.02 -6.60 -2.87
N GLU A 142 -1.16 -7.69 -3.61
CA GLU A 142 -2.20 -8.69 -3.39
C GLU A 142 -1.58 -9.89 -2.63
N PRO A 143 -2.04 -10.18 -1.40
CA PRO A 143 -1.49 -11.26 -0.60
C PRO A 143 -1.98 -12.63 -1.08
N LEU A 144 -1.05 -13.55 -1.30
CA LEU A 144 -1.32 -14.98 -1.49
C LEU A 144 -0.93 -15.75 -0.21
N PRO A 145 -1.35 -17.02 -0.03
CA PRO A 145 -1.08 -17.76 1.21
C PRO A 145 0.40 -17.78 1.63
N ASP A 146 1.32 -17.98 0.69
CA ASP A 146 2.76 -18.07 0.93
C ASP A 146 3.60 -17.12 0.04
N ASP A 147 2.94 -16.22 -0.69
CA ASP A 147 3.57 -15.31 -1.66
C ASP A 147 2.72 -14.02 -1.84
N TYR A 148 3.05 -13.18 -2.80
CA TYR A 148 2.30 -11.98 -3.14
C TYR A 148 2.39 -11.63 -4.64
N ILE A 149 1.43 -10.86 -5.13
CA ILE A 149 1.48 -10.23 -6.45
C ILE A 149 1.74 -8.74 -6.26
N ASP A 150 2.82 -8.23 -6.85
CA ASP A 150 3.13 -6.80 -6.93
C ASP A 150 2.38 -6.20 -8.12
N GLN A 151 1.25 -5.53 -7.85
CA GLN A 151 0.37 -5.01 -8.90
C GLN A 151 0.87 -3.68 -9.48
N SER A 152 1.40 -2.82 -8.61
CA SER A 152 1.91 -1.50 -9.01
C SER A 152 2.86 -0.92 -7.96
N SER A 153 3.76 -0.05 -8.42
CA SER A 153 4.69 0.69 -7.56
C SER A 153 4.86 2.13 -8.06
N ASP A 154 4.86 3.07 -7.12
CA ASP A 154 5.09 4.50 -7.38
C ASP A 154 6.23 5.01 -6.49
N ILE A 155 7.30 5.53 -7.09
CA ILE A 155 8.43 6.13 -6.38
C ILE A 155 8.03 7.50 -5.82
N LEU A 156 8.16 7.68 -4.51
CA LEU A 156 7.77 8.91 -3.85
C LEU A 156 8.92 9.92 -3.82
N THR A 157 8.58 11.19 -4.08
CA THR A 157 9.54 12.30 -3.96
C THR A 157 9.40 12.95 -2.58
N VAL A 158 10.13 12.42 -1.60
CA VAL A 158 10.12 12.93 -0.21
C VAL A 158 11.30 13.86 0.04
N ARG A 159 11.07 15.02 0.65
CA ARG A 159 12.15 15.95 1.04
C ARG A 159 13.11 15.32 2.06
N GLY A 160 14.39 15.21 1.70
CA GLY A 160 15.45 14.70 2.57
C GLY A 160 15.54 13.16 2.63
N PHE A 161 14.88 12.46 1.71
CA PHE A 161 14.84 10.99 1.66
C PHE A 161 16.21 10.32 1.81
N ALA A 162 17.27 10.93 1.26
CA ALA A 162 18.64 10.42 1.30
C ALA A 162 19.19 10.17 2.71
N SER A 163 18.64 10.87 3.71
CA SER A 163 19.05 10.77 5.12
C SER A 163 18.14 9.88 5.97
N TYR A 164 17.07 9.34 5.40
CA TYR A 164 16.05 8.60 6.13
C TYR A 164 16.20 7.09 5.96
N ARG A 165 15.73 6.36 6.98
CA ARG A 165 15.65 4.90 7.03
C ARG A 165 14.20 4.45 7.08
N CYS A 166 13.95 3.14 7.00
CA CYS A 166 12.61 2.57 7.08
C CYS A 166 11.80 3.08 8.29
N ALA A 167 12.44 3.17 9.46
CA ALA A 167 11.79 3.63 10.68
C ALA A 167 11.32 5.10 10.65
N ASP A 168 11.85 5.93 9.75
CA ASP A 168 11.53 7.37 9.64
C ASP A 168 10.26 7.62 8.83
N TYR A 169 9.75 6.59 8.15
CA TYR A 169 8.52 6.67 7.38
C TYR A 169 7.34 6.04 8.14
N ARG A 170 6.14 6.56 7.89
CA ARG A 170 4.88 5.99 8.37
C ARG A 170 3.84 6.05 7.25
N LEU A 171 3.01 5.01 7.18
CA LEU A 171 1.83 4.95 6.33
C LEU A 171 0.61 4.84 7.24
N GLU A 172 -0.30 5.78 7.09
CA GLU A 172 -1.63 5.74 7.72
C GLU A 172 -2.69 5.82 6.62
N SER A 173 -3.88 5.28 6.87
CA SER A 173 -5.01 5.42 5.95
C SER A 173 -6.26 5.95 6.64
N LEU A 174 -7.06 6.66 5.84
CA LEU A 174 -8.45 6.95 6.16
C LEU A 174 -9.32 6.14 5.19
N PRO A 175 -9.78 4.94 5.60
CA PRO A 175 -10.56 4.06 4.74
C PRO A 175 -11.85 4.70 4.21
N GLU A 176 -12.50 5.55 5.02
CA GLU A 176 -13.76 6.23 4.65
C GLU A 176 -13.59 7.15 3.43
N ASP A 177 -12.43 7.80 3.32
CA ASP A 177 -12.11 8.72 2.23
C ASP A 177 -11.25 8.06 1.14
N GLY A 178 -10.83 6.82 1.35
CA GLY A 178 -9.88 6.13 0.47
C GLY A 178 -8.53 6.83 0.36
N LEU A 179 -8.11 7.55 1.41
CA LEU A 179 -6.86 8.32 1.40
C LEU A 179 -5.75 7.62 2.19
N PHE A 180 -4.53 7.80 1.71
CA PHE A 180 -3.31 7.30 2.33
C PHE A 180 -2.38 8.46 2.64
N PHE A 181 -1.80 8.46 3.84
CA PHE A 181 -0.90 9.50 4.32
C PHE A 181 0.46 8.88 4.54
N ILE A 182 1.44 9.33 3.75
CA ILE A 182 2.84 8.97 3.89
C ILE A 182 3.53 10.11 4.64
N VAL A 183 3.94 9.83 5.87
CA VAL A 183 4.52 10.83 6.77
C VAL A 183 6.01 10.56 6.93
N SER A 184 6.80 11.62 6.82
CA SER A 184 8.25 11.64 7.09
C SER A 184 8.58 12.85 7.97
N PRO A 185 9.80 12.97 8.53
CA PRO A 185 10.14 14.07 9.43
C PRO A 185 9.98 15.49 8.86
N LYS A 186 10.00 15.64 7.53
CA LYS A 186 9.94 16.96 6.84
C LYS A 186 8.86 17.07 5.77
N ASP A 187 8.04 16.04 5.59
CA ASP A 187 7.09 15.99 4.48
C ASP A 187 5.90 15.09 4.81
N VAL A 188 4.74 15.44 4.24
CA VAL A 188 3.53 14.62 4.27
C VAL A 188 3.00 14.54 2.84
N ILE A 189 2.92 13.32 2.31
CA ILE A 189 2.37 13.04 0.99
C ILE A 189 1.00 12.39 1.19
N VAL A 190 0.00 12.89 0.46
CA VAL A 190 -1.34 12.30 0.42
C VAL A 190 -1.48 11.56 -0.89
N ALA A 191 -1.81 10.27 -0.82
CA ALA A 191 -2.09 9.43 -1.98
C ALA A 191 -3.56 9.01 -1.97
N LYS A 192 -4.14 8.88 -3.17
CA LYS A 192 -5.47 8.33 -3.43
C LYS A 192 -5.34 7.21 -4.47
N PRO A 193 -6.19 6.17 -4.43
CA PRO A 193 -6.31 5.22 -5.54
C PRO A 193 -6.63 5.97 -6.84
N ARG A 194 -6.06 5.49 -7.96
CA ARG A 194 -6.41 6.02 -9.28
C ARG A 194 -7.88 5.72 -9.55
N ASP A 195 -8.64 6.75 -9.88
CA ASP A 195 -10.03 6.62 -10.30
C ASP A 195 -10.13 6.43 -11.84
N GLU A 196 -11.34 6.13 -12.34
CA GLU A 196 -11.58 5.96 -13.78
C GLU A 196 -11.23 7.24 -14.57
N ASP A 197 -11.41 8.42 -13.95
CA ASP A 197 -11.02 9.69 -14.54
C ASP A 197 -9.49 9.79 -14.69
N ASP A 198 -8.72 9.38 -13.69
CA ASP A 198 -7.24 9.36 -13.74
C ASP A 198 -6.75 8.37 -14.81
N HIS A 199 -7.43 7.23 -15.00
CA HIS A 199 -7.12 6.28 -16.09
C HIS A 199 -7.38 6.89 -17.47
N VAL A 200 -8.52 7.58 -17.64
CA VAL A 200 -8.87 8.27 -18.87
C VAL A 200 -7.89 9.42 -19.15
N GLU A 201 -7.53 10.21 -18.14
CA GLU A 201 -6.53 11.28 -18.25
C GLU A 201 -5.18 10.74 -18.72
N TRP A 202 -4.72 9.63 -18.12
CA TRP A 202 -3.49 8.96 -18.56
C TRP A 202 -3.56 8.50 -20.03
N LEU A 203 -4.69 7.91 -20.47
CA LEU A 203 -4.87 7.51 -21.87
C LEU A 203 -4.84 8.71 -22.82
N LEU A 204 -5.40 9.85 -22.40
CA LEU A 204 -5.38 11.09 -23.19
C LEU A 204 -3.96 11.68 -23.29
N GLU A 205 -3.19 11.67 -22.22
CA GLU A 205 -1.79 12.14 -22.21
C GLU A 205 -0.88 11.32 -23.13
N HIS A 206 -1.20 10.03 -23.30
CA HIS A 206 -0.48 9.10 -24.16
C HIS A 206 -1.10 8.99 -25.57
N GLU A 207 -1.98 9.91 -25.95
CA GLU A 207 -2.63 9.98 -27.26
C GLU A 207 -3.44 8.74 -27.66
N LYS A 208 -3.85 7.91 -26.69
CA LYS A 208 -4.66 6.70 -26.89
C LYS A 208 -6.14 7.03 -26.89
N PHE A 209 -6.57 7.85 -27.85
CA PHE A 209 -7.92 8.44 -27.85
C PHE A 209 -9.05 7.42 -27.96
N GLU A 210 -8.86 6.33 -28.71
CA GLU A 210 -9.90 5.29 -28.89
C GLU A 210 -10.11 4.48 -27.60
N GLU A 211 -9.03 4.07 -26.94
CA GLU A 211 -9.07 3.42 -25.63
C GLU A 211 -9.65 4.37 -24.58
N ALA A 212 -9.26 5.66 -24.60
CA ALA A 212 -9.79 6.68 -23.69
C ALA A 212 -11.31 6.85 -23.87
N LEU A 213 -11.81 6.87 -25.10
CA LEU A 213 -13.24 6.96 -25.39
C LEU A 213 -13.99 5.67 -24.98
N ALA A 214 -13.41 4.50 -25.22
CA ALA A 214 -13.99 3.23 -24.80
C ALA A 214 -14.10 3.13 -23.28
N ALA A 215 -13.02 3.45 -22.56
CA ALA A 215 -13.00 3.55 -21.10
C ALA A 215 -14.01 4.59 -20.61
N ALA A 216 -14.05 5.77 -21.25
CA ALA A 216 -14.98 6.81 -20.86
C ALA A 216 -16.47 6.42 -21.04
N ASN A 217 -16.77 5.58 -22.04
CA ASN A 217 -18.14 5.12 -22.32
C ASN A 217 -18.55 3.91 -21.47
N SER A 218 -17.61 3.06 -21.07
CA SER A 218 -17.88 1.90 -20.20
C SER A 218 -18.02 2.29 -18.74
N SER A 219 -17.33 3.37 -18.33
CA SER A 219 -17.36 3.91 -16.99
C SER A 219 -18.70 4.56 -16.65
N ARG A 220 -19.25 4.21 -15.48
CA ARG A 220 -20.49 4.79 -14.95
C ARG A 220 -20.26 5.97 -14.01
N ILE A 221 -18.99 6.25 -13.64
CA ILE A 221 -18.64 7.16 -12.54
C ILE A 221 -17.53 8.15 -12.95
N LEU A 222 -17.54 8.65 -14.20
CA LEU A 222 -16.68 9.77 -14.59
C LEU A 222 -17.23 11.07 -14.06
N ARG A 223 -16.39 11.84 -13.39
CA ARG A 223 -16.72 13.15 -12.82
C ARG A 223 -16.10 14.30 -13.62
N ARG A 224 -14.96 14.09 -14.30
CA ARG A 224 -14.16 15.17 -14.91
C ARG A 224 -14.04 15.08 -16.43
N HIS A 225 -13.91 13.90 -17.03
CA HIS A 225 -13.35 13.78 -18.39
C HIS A 225 -14.33 13.51 -19.55
N THR A 226 -15.63 13.26 -19.33
CA THR A 226 -16.56 12.82 -20.39
C THR A 226 -16.61 13.73 -21.62
N LEU A 227 -16.68 15.06 -21.45
CA LEU A 227 -16.73 16.01 -22.58
C LEU A 227 -15.35 16.25 -23.23
N ARG A 228 -14.27 16.29 -22.44
CA ARG A 228 -12.89 16.46 -22.94
C ARG A 228 -12.51 15.32 -23.87
N VAL A 229 -12.81 14.08 -23.48
CA VAL A 229 -12.50 12.86 -24.27
C VAL A 229 -13.16 12.91 -25.65
N CYS A 230 -14.46 13.23 -25.72
CA CYS A 230 -15.16 13.35 -27.01
C CYS A 230 -14.56 14.45 -27.91
N THR A 231 -14.20 15.60 -27.33
CA THR A 231 -13.59 16.69 -28.12
C THR A 231 -12.19 16.34 -28.62
N GLN A 232 -11.36 15.68 -27.81
CA GLN A 232 -10.01 15.26 -28.19
C GLN A 232 -10.02 14.08 -29.15
N TYR A 233 -10.95 13.13 -29.01
CA TYR A 233 -11.17 12.06 -29.99
C TYR A 233 -11.55 12.62 -31.38
N CYS A 234 -12.52 13.54 -31.44
CA CYS A 234 -12.90 14.21 -32.68
C CYS A 234 -11.76 15.05 -33.27
N ALA A 235 -10.95 15.70 -32.42
CA ALA A 235 -9.77 16.45 -32.84
C ALA A 235 -8.65 15.52 -33.35
N GLY A 236 -8.41 14.38 -32.69
CA GLY A 236 -7.46 13.35 -33.10
C GLY A 236 -7.84 12.69 -34.43
N GLN A 237 -9.14 12.42 -34.67
CA GLN A 237 -9.62 12.00 -35.98
C GLN A 237 -9.43 13.08 -37.05
N ARG A 238 -9.66 14.36 -36.73
CA ARG A 238 -9.33 15.45 -37.65
C ARG A 238 -7.83 15.56 -37.91
N LEU A 239 -6.99 15.31 -36.91
CA LEU A 239 -5.53 15.31 -37.07
C LEU A 239 -5.06 14.12 -37.91
N LEU A 240 -5.65 12.92 -37.77
CA LEU A 240 -5.37 11.75 -38.63
C LEU A 240 -5.87 11.97 -40.07
N VAL A 241 -7.01 12.63 -40.25
CA VAL A 241 -7.51 13.05 -41.57
C VAL A 241 -6.61 14.14 -42.19
N LEU A 242 -5.97 14.98 -41.37
CA LEU A 242 -5.03 16.00 -41.85
C LEU A 242 -3.59 15.46 -42.02
N GLN A 243 -3.17 14.46 -41.24
CA GLN A 243 -1.88 13.76 -41.37
C GLN A 243 -1.89 12.74 -42.51
N SER A 244 -3.04 12.18 -42.90
CA SER A 244 -3.15 11.43 -44.16
C SER A 244 -3.01 12.34 -45.40
N VAL A 245 -3.13 13.66 -45.25
CA VAL A 245 -2.90 14.66 -46.30
C VAL A 245 -1.48 15.27 -46.23
N LEU A 246 -0.81 15.20 -45.08
CA LEU A 246 0.51 15.78 -44.86
C LEU A 246 1.39 14.80 -44.08
N TRP A 247 2.44 14.31 -44.74
CA TRP A 247 3.53 13.38 -44.32
C TRP A 247 3.48 12.00 -45.01
N ILE A 248 3.75 11.93 -46.33
CA ILE A 248 5.12 11.66 -46.82
C ILE A 248 6.18 12.45 -46.05
N SER A 249 6.94 11.75 -45.19
CA SER A 249 8.35 11.98 -44.80
C SER A 249 8.58 11.51 -43.36
N HIS A 250 9.78 11.72 -42.84
CA HIS A 250 10.53 10.84 -41.96
C HIS A 250 10.10 10.59 -40.49
N ASN A 251 10.77 9.55 -39.99
CA ASN A 251 10.65 8.75 -38.78
C ASN A 251 11.47 9.30 -37.57
N GLN A 252 11.19 8.74 -36.37
CA GLN A 252 12.00 8.68 -35.11
C GLN A 252 12.06 9.94 -34.20
N LEU A 253 12.03 9.91 -32.84
CA LEU A 253 12.07 8.86 -31.78
C LEU A 253 11.76 9.50 -30.38
N CYS A 254 11.39 8.65 -29.39
CA CYS A 254 11.41 8.82 -27.90
C CYS A 254 10.43 9.82 -27.25
N GLY A 255 9.74 9.58 -26.12
CA GLY A 255 9.77 8.53 -25.09
C GLY A 255 9.79 9.16 -23.68
N SER A 256 8.78 8.90 -22.82
CA SER A 256 8.78 8.79 -21.34
C SER A 256 7.50 9.29 -20.63
N LEU A 257 7.07 8.49 -19.63
CA LEU A 257 5.88 8.59 -18.76
C LEU A 257 6.04 9.55 -17.57
N LEU A 258 4.94 10.12 -17.05
CA LEU A 258 4.83 10.67 -15.68
C LEU A 258 3.37 10.67 -15.18
N PHE A 259 3.17 10.38 -13.88
CA PHE A 259 1.91 10.59 -13.14
C PHE A 259 2.06 11.77 -12.17
N ASP A 260 0.94 12.44 -11.86
CA ASP A 260 0.85 13.64 -11.03
C ASP A 260 0.88 13.36 -9.52
N LEU A 261 1.88 13.95 -8.84
CA LEU A 261 1.98 14.02 -7.38
C LEU A 261 1.57 15.43 -6.92
N TYR A 262 0.47 15.54 -6.17
CA TYR A 262 0.05 16.81 -5.56
C TYR A 262 0.75 17.02 -4.21
N ASN A 263 1.66 18.01 -4.14
CA ASN A 263 2.30 18.45 -2.89
C ASN A 263 1.64 19.76 -2.41
N PRO A 264 0.89 19.77 -1.30
CA PRO A 264 0.20 20.96 -0.81
C PRO A 264 1.11 21.97 -0.08
N SER A 265 2.42 21.74 0.00
CA SER A 265 3.34 22.60 0.77
C SER A 265 3.93 23.73 -0.09
N ARG A 266 3.07 24.68 -0.49
CA ARG A 266 3.45 26.03 -0.95
C ARG A 266 2.65 27.09 -0.19
N VAL A 267 3.17 27.47 0.98
CA VAL A 267 3.16 28.85 1.49
C VAL A 267 4.54 29.13 2.05
#